data_AF-A0A7X7AAN9-F1
#
_entry.id   AF-A0A7X7AAN9-F1
#
_cell.length_a   1.000
_cell.length_b   1.000
_cell.length_c   1.000
_cell.angle_alpha   90.00
_cell.angle_beta   90.00
_cell.angle_gamma   90.00
#
_symmetry.space_group_name_H-M   'P 1'
#
loop_
_entity.id
_entity.type
_entity.pdbx_description
1 polymer ?
#
loop_
_entity_poly.entity_id
_entity_poly.type
_entity_poly.pdbx_seq_one_letter_code
_entity_poly.pdbx_strand_id
1 'polypeptide(L)'
;YLHDMRICQEYASINRKVMADIIVSNLFSKDLEEFPHFETVHNYINFKDNIIRKGSIAAYEGEKVLIPINMRDGSILAIGKGNPDWNYSAPHGAGRILSRTQAKEQLSLENFKDSMEGIYSTSVSERTLDESPLAYKPIEDIIDTIGETVDIVDIIKPIYNYKA
;
A
#
# COMPACT_ATOMS: atom_id res chain seq x y z
N TYR A 1 -17.14 20.85 0.05
CA TYR A 1 -15.96 20.10 -0.43
C TYR A 1 -14.89 19.90 0.63
N LEU A 2 -14.10 20.91 1.03
CA LEU A 2 -13.01 20.70 2.01
C LEU A 2 -13.49 20.14 3.36
N HIS A 3 -14.64 20.61 3.84
CA HIS A 3 -15.30 20.06 5.03
C HIS A 3 -15.63 18.57 4.85
N ASP A 4 -16.27 18.21 3.74
CA ASP A 4 -16.66 16.83 3.44
C ASP A 4 -15.44 15.92 3.26
N MET A 5 -14.39 16.41 2.60
CA MET A 5 -13.11 15.70 2.45
C MET A 5 -12.50 15.35 3.81
N ARG A 6 -12.57 16.27 4.78
CA ARG A 6 -12.07 16.01 6.14
C ARG A 6 -12.86 14.87 6.79
N ILE A 7 -14.19 14.88 6.68
CA ILE A 7 -15.05 13.81 7.21
C ILE A 7 -14.72 12.47 6.54
N CYS A 8 -14.57 12.44 5.21
CA CYS A 8 -14.21 11.21 4.49
C CYS A 8 -12.83 10.67 4.89
N GLN A 9 -11.85 11.56 5.11
CA GLN A 9 -10.50 11.17 5.57
C GLN A 9 -10.54 10.59 6.99
N GLU A 10 -11.28 11.21 7.90
CA GLU A 10 -11.47 10.72 9.28
C GLU A 10 -12.19 9.36 9.29
N TYR A 11 -13.27 9.22 8.53
CA TYR A 11 -13.96 7.95 8.35
C TYR A 11 -13.01 6.86 7.83
N ALA A 12 -12.18 7.16 6.83
CA ALA A 12 -11.24 6.19 6.28
C ALA A 12 -10.15 5.76 7.28
N SER A 13 -9.66 6.68 8.13
CA SER A 13 -8.71 6.39 9.20
C SER A 13 -9.34 5.49 10.28
N ILE A 14 -10.55 5.83 10.74
CA ILE A 14 -11.31 5.00 11.69
C ILE A 14 -11.59 3.62 11.12
N ASN A 15 -12.01 3.54 9.85
CA ASN A 15 -12.27 2.25 9.19
C ASN A 15 -11.00 1.36 9.15
N ARG A 16 -9.84 1.93 8.79
CA ARG A 16 -8.56 1.19 8.84
C ARG A 16 -8.20 0.75 10.24
N LYS A 17 -8.37 1.61 11.24
CA LYS A 17 -8.11 1.28 12.64
C LYS A 17 -8.98 0.11 13.11
N VAL A 18 -10.28 0.15 12.84
CA VAL A 18 -11.22 -0.92 13.21
C VAL A 18 -10.86 -2.24 12.51
N MET A 19 -10.53 -2.21 11.20
CA MET A 19 -10.07 -3.42 10.50
C MET A 19 -8.80 -4.00 11.11
N ALA A 20 -7.81 -3.16 11.39
CA ALA A 20 -6.56 -3.60 12.00
C ALA A 20 -6.78 -4.18 13.41
N ASP A 21 -7.62 -3.53 14.21
CA ASP A 21 -7.95 -3.99 15.56
C ASP A 21 -8.68 -5.34 15.58
N ILE A 22 -9.64 -5.54 14.67
CA ILE A 22 -10.31 -6.84 14.49
C ILE A 22 -9.28 -7.92 14.11
N ILE A 23 -8.36 -7.63 13.19
CA ILE A 23 -7.33 -8.58 12.76
C ILE A 23 -6.41 -8.94 13.92
N VAL A 24 -5.87 -7.94 14.63
CA VAL A 24 -4.93 -8.16 15.73
C VAL A 24 -5.59 -8.90 16.89
N SER A 25 -6.81 -8.50 17.26
CA SER A 25 -7.60 -9.17 18.29
C SER A 25 -7.86 -10.65 17.98
N ASN A 26 -8.28 -10.97 16.76
CA ASN A 26 -8.62 -12.35 16.39
C ASN A 26 -7.39 -13.24 16.15
N LEU A 27 -6.28 -12.69 15.67
CA LEU A 27 -5.07 -13.48 15.39
C LEU A 27 -4.14 -13.62 16.60
N PHE A 28 -4.06 -12.59 17.44
CA PHE A 28 -3.08 -12.51 18.51
C PHE A 28 -3.70 -12.40 19.91
N SER A 29 -5.02 -12.24 20.03
CA SER A 29 -5.70 -11.99 21.30
C SER A 29 -5.12 -10.77 22.04
N LYS A 30 -4.86 -9.71 21.28
CA LYS A 30 -4.24 -8.46 21.73
C LYS A 30 -4.92 -7.25 21.10
N ASP A 31 -4.77 -6.10 21.71
CA ASP A 31 -5.25 -4.84 21.17
C ASP A 31 -4.23 -4.22 20.19
N LEU A 32 -4.69 -3.50 19.17
CA LEU A 32 -3.79 -2.82 18.22
C LEU A 32 -2.82 -1.84 18.91
N GLU A 33 -3.28 -1.20 19.98
CA GLU A 33 -2.50 -0.21 20.77
C GLU A 33 -1.32 -0.84 21.52
N GLU A 34 -1.29 -2.17 21.68
CA GLU A 34 -0.12 -2.87 22.23
C GLU A 34 1.07 -2.91 21.27
N PHE A 35 0.87 -2.52 20.00
CA PHE A 35 1.88 -2.55 18.97
C PHE A 35 2.18 -1.15 18.41
N PRO A 36 3.47 -0.85 18.11
CA PRO A 36 3.80 0.31 17.31
C PRO A 36 3.14 0.19 15.93
N HIS A 37 2.30 1.15 15.59
CA HIS A 37 1.61 1.20 14.31
C HIS A 37 1.60 2.63 13.78
N PHE A 38 1.44 2.75 12.48
CA PHE A 38 1.32 4.02 11.77
C PHE A 38 0.47 3.79 10.52
N GLU A 39 0.00 4.87 9.93
CA GLU A 39 -0.73 4.81 8.66
C GLU A 39 -0.08 5.71 7.62
N THR A 40 -0.18 5.31 6.34
CA THR A 40 0.25 6.10 5.20
C THR A 40 -0.95 6.26 4.27
N VAL A 41 -1.32 7.51 3.98
CA VAL A 41 -2.51 7.85 3.17
C VAL A 41 -2.06 8.39 1.82
N HIS A 42 -2.71 7.94 0.74
CA HIS A 42 -2.29 8.23 -0.63
C HIS A 42 -3.29 9.03 -1.50
N ASN A 43 -4.47 9.36 -0.96
CA ASN A 43 -5.51 10.11 -1.66
C ASN A 43 -6.19 11.05 -0.67
N TYR A 44 -5.71 12.29 -0.58
CA TYR A 44 -6.16 13.23 0.45
C TYR A 44 -5.72 14.67 0.14
N ILE A 45 -6.33 15.60 0.86
CA ILE A 45 -5.85 16.98 0.97
C ILE A 45 -5.25 17.11 2.37
N ASN A 46 -3.98 17.47 2.44
CA ASN A 46 -3.38 17.79 3.71
C ASN A 46 -3.71 19.24 4.08
N PHE A 47 -4.44 19.40 5.18
CA PHE A 47 -4.91 20.71 5.66
C PHE A 47 -3.82 21.54 6.32
N LYS A 48 -2.62 20.98 6.58
CA LYS A 48 -1.49 21.70 7.16
C LYS A 48 -0.67 22.45 6.10
N ASP A 49 -0.43 21.80 4.97
CA ASP A 49 0.44 22.26 3.87
C ASP A 49 -0.37 22.70 2.62
N ASN A 50 -1.68 22.40 2.57
CA ASN A 50 -2.58 22.53 1.42
C ASN A 50 -2.16 21.71 0.19
N ILE A 51 -1.32 20.69 0.36
CA ILE A 51 -0.87 19.80 -0.71
C ILE A 51 -1.95 18.74 -0.96
N ILE A 52 -2.32 18.59 -2.23
CA ILE A 52 -3.23 17.55 -2.70
C ILE A 52 -2.38 16.37 -3.17
N ARG A 53 -2.64 15.20 -2.60
CA ARG A 53 -1.96 13.95 -2.99
C ARG A 53 -2.99 12.99 -3.56
N LYS A 54 -2.73 12.49 -4.78
CA LYS A 54 -3.56 11.51 -5.47
C LYS A 54 -2.66 10.43 -6.06
N GLY A 55 -2.68 9.24 -5.46
CA GLY A 55 -1.70 8.21 -5.76
C GLY A 55 -0.28 8.59 -5.35
N SER A 56 -0.13 9.39 -4.30
CA SER A 56 1.17 9.73 -3.69
C SER A 56 1.01 9.91 -2.20
N ILE A 57 2.08 9.72 -1.44
CA ILE A 57 2.09 9.78 0.02
C ILE A 57 2.93 10.98 0.49
N ALA A 58 2.70 11.46 1.71
CA ALA A 58 3.67 12.37 2.33
C ALA A 58 4.98 11.61 2.63
N ALA A 59 6.09 12.32 2.48
CA ALA A 59 7.43 11.85 2.76
C ALA A 59 8.25 13.01 3.33
N TYR A 60 7.74 13.59 4.43
CA TYR A 60 8.47 14.59 5.19
C TYR A 60 9.76 14.01 5.78
N GLU A 61 10.74 14.87 6.08
CA GLU A 61 12.00 14.45 6.68
C GLU A 61 11.76 13.65 7.97
N GLY A 62 12.23 12.41 8.02
CA GLY A 62 12.06 11.52 9.17
C GLY A 62 10.68 10.84 9.26
N GLU A 63 9.76 11.09 8.32
CA GLU A 63 8.42 10.48 8.34
C GLU A 63 8.48 9.01 7.95
N LYS A 64 7.96 8.13 8.80
CA LYS A 64 7.87 6.70 8.48
C LYS A 64 6.75 6.45 7.48
N VAL A 65 7.08 5.79 6.38
CA VAL A 65 6.15 5.52 5.28
C VAL A 65 6.11 4.05 4.89
N LEU A 66 4.95 3.63 4.39
CA LEU A 66 4.74 2.29 3.84
C LEU A 66 4.27 2.39 2.38
N ILE A 67 5.01 1.76 1.47
CA ILE A 67 4.73 1.76 0.03
C ILE A 67 4.35 0.34 -0.39
N PRO A 68 3.04 0.03 -0.58
CA PRO A 68 2.60 -1.29 -1.05
C PRO A 68 3.01 -1.57 -2.49
N ILE A 69 3.50 -2.78 -2.75
CA ILE A 69 3.97 -3.22 -4.07
C ILE A 69 2.87 -4.03 -4.77
N ASN A 70 2.66 -5.27 -4.31
CA ASN A 70 1.63 -6.19 -4.77
C ASN A 70 1.41 -7.32 -3.74
N MET A 71 0.52 -8.27 -4.06
CA MET A 71 0.15 -9.38 -3.15
C MET A 71 1.31 -10.32 -2.79
N ARG A 72 2.38 -10.37 -3.60
CA ARG A 72 3.56 -11.23 -3.43
C ARG A 72 4.76 -10.49 -2.87
N ASP A 73 5.12 -9.38 -3.51
CA ASP A 73 6.39 -8.69 -3.24
C ASP A 73 6.33 -7.83 -1.98
N GLY A 74 5.12 -7.59 -1.47
CA GLY A 74 4.89 -7.04 -0.14
C GLY A 74 4.84 -5.53 -0.11
N SER A 75 5.54 -4.92 0.84
CA SER A 75 5.57 -3.46 1.03
C SER A 75 6.96 -2.98 1.41
N ILE A 76 7.35 -1.83 0.90
CA ILE A 76 8.59 -1.15 1.27
C ILE A 76 8.31 -0.32 2.51
N LEU A 77 9.08 -0.55 3.57
CA LEU A 77 9.15 0.33 4.73
C LEU A 77 10.28 1.33 4.51
N ALA A 78 9.99 2.62 4.61
CA ALA A 78 10.98 3.67 4.34
C ALA A 78 10.79 4.88 5.26
N ILE A 79 11.77 5.79 5.24
CA ILE A 79 11.75 7.08 5.93
C ILE A 79 11.80 8.20 4.89
N GLY A 80 10.94 9.21 4.99
CA GLY A 80 10.92 10.34 4.08
C GLY A 80 12.17 11.22 4.18
N LYS A 81 12.63 11.71 3.03
CA LYS A 81 13.78 12.63 2.88
C LYS A 81 13.41 14.12 2.90
N GLY A 82 12.12 14.42 3.06
CA GLY A 82 11.65 15.80 3.08
C GLY A 82 12.02 16.60 1.84
N ASN A 83 12.08 15.96 0.67
CA ASN A 83 12.56 16.61 -0.55
C ASN A 83 11.57 17.68 -1.04
N PRO A 84 11.95 18.98 -1.05
CA PRO A 84 11.05 20.07 -1.45
C PRO A 84 10.72 20.05 -2.95
N ASP A 85 11.63 19.56 -3.81
CA ASP A 85 11.40 19.47 -5.26
C ASP A 85 10.26 18.48 -5.60
N TRP A 86 10.03 17.53 -4.69
CA TRP A 86 8.97 16.53 -4.76
C TRP A 86 7.73 16.92 -3.95
N ASN A 87 7.61 18.17 -3.50
CA ASN A 87 6.56 18.62 -2.58
C ASN A 87 6.45 17.70 -1.34
N TYR A 88 7.58 17.27 -0.79
CA TYR A 88 7.65 16.40 0.39
C TYR A 88 6.80 15.14 0.23
N SER A 89 6.90 14.48 -0.92
CA SER A 89 6.05 13.35 -1.30
C SER A 89 6.83 12.21 -1.92
N ALA A 90 6.25 11.01 -1.85
CA ALA A 90 6.76 9.80 -2.50
C ALA A 90 5.64 9.04 -3.24
N PRO A 91 5.97 8.14 -4.17
CA PRO A 91 5.01 7.22 -4.79
C PRO A 91 4.32 6.31 -3.76
N HIS A 92 3.06 5.97 -3.99
CA HIS A 92 2.29 5.09 -3.10
C HIS A 92 2.36 3.60 -3.45
N GLY A 93 2.97 3.22 -4.57
CA GLY A 93 3.07 1.82 -4.99
C GLY A 93 3.61 1.62 -6.40
N ALA A 94 3.66 0.35 -6.82
CA ALA A 94 4.31 -0.09 -8.06
C ALA A 94 3.73 0.48 -9.35
N GLY A 95 2.44 0.84 -9.32
CA GLY A 95 1.68 1.05 -10.54
C GLY A 95 1.45 -0.26 -11.30
N ARG A 96 0.50 -0.23 -12.22
CA ARG A 96 0.06 -1.40 -12.98
C ARG A 96 0.73 -1.42 -14.35
N ILE A 97 1.09 -2.62 -14.82
CA ILE A 97 1.48 -2.84 -16.22
C ILE A 97 0.29 -3.25 -17.08
N LEU A 98 -0.73 -3.88 -16.49
CA LEU A 98 -1.98 -4.26 -17.14
C LEU A 98 -3.17 -3.50 -16.56
N SER A 99 -4.06 -3.01 -17.42
CA SER A 99 -5.38 -2.57 -16.97
C SER A 99 -6.14 -3.74 -16.34
N ARG A 100 -7.18 -3.45 -15.57
CA ARG A 100 -8.00 -4.50 -14.93
C ARG A 100 -8.62 -5.45 -15.96
N THR A 101 -9.10 -4.92 -17.07
CA THR A 101 -9.70 -5.71 -18.15
C THR A 101 -8.65 -6.60 -18.81
N GLN A 102 -7.49 -6.03 -19.18
CA GLN A 102 -6.40 -6.81 -19.80
C GLN A 102 -5.87 -7.90 -18.87
N ALA A 103 -5.74 -7.61 -17.57
CA ALA A 103 -5.30 -8.61 -16.60
C ALA A 103 -6.27 -9.80 -16.54
N LYS A 104 -7.59 -9.57 -16.60
CA LYS A 104 -8.60 -10.64 -16.62
C LYS A 104 -8.61 -11.44 -17.92
N GLU A 105 -8.24 -10.82 -19.03
CA GLU A 105 -8.18 -11.47 -20.35
C GLU A 105 -6.89 -12.25 -20.56
N GLN A 106 -5.77 -11.77 -20.03
CA GLN A 106 -4.42 -12.28 -20.35
C GLN A 106 -3.84 -13.19 -19.27
N LEU A 107 -4.23 -13.02 -17.99
CA LEU A 107 -3.67 -13.80 -16.90
C LEU A 107 -4.51 -15.04 -16.63
N SER A 108 -3.84 -16.18 -16.50
CA SER A 108 -4.47 -17.43 -16.08
C SER A 108 -4.47 -17.57 -14.56
N LEU A 109 -5.50 -18.22 -14.01
CA LEU A 109 -5.56 -18.54 -12.58
C LEU A 109 -4.41 -19.44 -12.12
N GLU A 110 -3.91 -20.33 -12.98
CA GLU A 110 -2.76 -21.20 -12.70
C GLU A 110 -1.50 -20.36 -12.43
N ASN A 111 -1.06 -19.55 -13.40
CA ASN A 111 0.06 -18.61 -13.20
C ASN A 111 -0.13 -17.68 -11.99
N PHE A 112 -1.37 -17.27 -11.68
CA PHE A 112 -1.64 -16.47 -10.48
C PHE A 112 -1.38 -17.28 -9.20
N LYS A 113 -1.87 -18.52 -9.10
CA LYS A 113 -1.58 -19.43 -7.96
C LYS A 113 -0.08 -19.67 -7.81
N ASP A 114 0.61 -19.97 -8.90
CA ASP A 114 2.05 -20.22 -8.90
C ASP A 114 2.83 -18.99 -8.44
N SER A 115 2.42 -17.79 -8.90
CA SER A 115 3.04 -16.54 -8.45
C SER A 115 2.87 -16.26 -6.96
N MET A 116 1.91 -16.89 -6.29
CA MET A 116 1.62 -16.73 -4.87
C MET A 116 2.16 -17.90 -4.03
N GLU A 117 2.98 -18.79 -4.59
CA GLU A 117 3.58 -19.90 -3.87
C GLU A 117 4.34 -19.41 -2.62
N GLY A 118 4.13 -20.10 -1.50
CA GLY A 118 4.70 -19.72 -0.19
C GLY A 118 3.92 -18.63 0.56
N ILE A 119 2.87 -18.06 -0.04
CA ILE A 119 2.02 -17.04 0.58
C ILE A 119 0.61 -17.61 0.73
N TYR A 120 0.14 -17.74 1.98
CA TYR A 120 -1.21 -18.20 2.21
C TYR A 120 -2.22 -17.12 1.78
N SER A 121 -3.10 -17.44 0.83
CA SER A 121 -4.14 -16.52 0.41
C SER A 121 -5.43 -17.24 0.05
N THR A 122 -6.53 -16.76 0.62
CA THR A 122 -7.90 -17.20 0.26
C THR A 122 -8.47 -16.38 -0.91
N SER A 123 -7.70 -15.41 -1.40
CA SER A 123 -8.15 -14.43 -2.39
C SER A 123 -7.62 -14.69 -3.79
N VAL A 124 -6.94 -15.82 -4.03
CA VAL A 124 -6.49 -16.22 -5.37
C VAL A 124 -7.65 -16.89 -6.11
N SER A 125 -8.30 -16.14 -7.00
CA SER A 125 -9.48 -16.59 -7.74
C SER A 125 -9.59 -15.87 -9.09
N GLU A 126 -10.48 -16.34 -9.97
CA GLU A 126 -10.75 -15.65 -11.25
C GLU A 126 -11.24 -14.20 -11.06
N ARG A 127 -11.94 -13.93 -9.96
CA ARG A 127 -12.49 -12.59 -9.68
C ARG A 127 -11.43 -11.56 -9.36
N THR A 128 -10.27 -12.01 -8.88
CA THR A 128 -9.15 -11.22 -8.39
C THR A 128 -7.93 -11.31 -9.31
N LEU A 129 -8.09 -11.85 -10.52
CA LEU A 129 -7.00 -11.92 -11.52
C LEU A 129 -6.39 -10.54 -11.82
N ASP A 130 -7.19 -9.48 -11.76
CA ASP A 130 -6.68 -8.12 -11.94
C ASP A 130 -5.78 -7.65 -10.81
N GLU A 131 -5.75 -8.33 -9.68
CA GLU A 131 -4.90 -8.02 -8.53
C GLU A 131 -3.67 -8.94 -8.45
N SER A 132 -3.51 -9.85 -9.41
CA SER A 132 -2.35 -10.73 -9.52
C SER A 132 -1.03 -9.95 -9.48
N PRO A 133 0.03 -10.45 -8.81
CA PRO A 133 1.36 -9.85 -8.86
C PRO A 133 1.84 -9.55 -10.28
N LEU A 134 1.43 -10.39 -11.25
CA LEU A 134 1.78 -10.26 -12.67
C LEU A 134 1.11 -9.05 -13.36
N ALA A 135 0.15 -8.38 -12.71
CA ALA A 135 -0.47 -7.16 -13.23
C ALA A 135 0.28 -5.88 -12.82
N TYR A 136 1.28 -5.99 -11.94
CA TYR A 136 2.02 -4.87 -11.37
C TYR A 136 3.45 -4.82 -11.90
N LYS A 137 4.07 -3.63 -11.79
CA LYS A 137 5.50 -3.48 -12.08
C LYS A 137 6.34 -4.28 -11.08
N PRO A 138 7.54 -4.72 -11.49
CA PRO A 138 8.53 -5.26 -10.57
C PRO A 138 8.88 -4.26 -9.46
N ILE A 139 9.38 -4.77 -8.33
CA ILE A 139 9.77 -3.93 -7.19
C ILE A 139 10.97 -3.05 -7.53
N GLU A 140 11.86 -3.54 -8.41
CA GLU A 140 13.07 -2.87 -8.85
C GLU A 140 12.75 -1.50 -9.48
N ASP A 141 11.71 -1.42 -10.31
CA ASP A 141 11.25 -0.17 -10.93
C ASP A 141 10.87 0.90 -9.88
N ILE A 142 10.34 0.48 -8.73
CA ILE A 142 10.01 1.41 -7.64
C ILE A 142 11.30 1.83 -6.93
N ILE A 143 12.14 0.86 -6.55
CA ILE A 143 13.37 1.12 -5.81
C ILE A 143 14.24 2.15 -6.54
N ASP A 144 14.34 2.03 -7.86
CA ASP A 144 15.13 2.94 -8.69
C ASP A 144 14.55 4.35 -8.78
N THR A 145 13.25 4.54 -8.51
CA THR A 145 12.56 5.83 -8.68
C THR A 145 12.31 6.57 -7.36
N ILE A 146 12.28 5.88 -6.23
CA ILE A 146 11.95 6.50 -4.93
C ILE A 146 13.16 7.08 -4.19
N GLY A 147 14.38 6.88 -4.70
CA GLY A 147 15.63 7.23 -4.03
C GLY A 147 15.78 8.71 -3.63
N GLU A 148 15.16 9.64 -4.37
CA GLU A 148 15.18 11.07 -3.99
C GLU A 148 14.13 11.43 -2.93
N THR A 149 13.16 10.55 -2.69
CA THR A 149 11.97 10.83 -1.87
C THR A 149 12.03 10.17 -0.49
N VAL A 150 12.65 8.98 -0.40
CA VAL A 150 12.71 8.18 0.82
C VAL A 150 14.02 7.40 0.93
N ASP A 151 14.40 7.04 2.15
CA ASP A 151 15.41 6.03 2.46
C ASP A 151 14.73 4.71 2.84
N ILE A 152 15.04 3.65 2.10
CA ILE A 152 14.48 2.31 2.34
C ILE A 152 15.07 1.75 3.64
N VAL A 153 14.19 1.32 4.54
CA VAL A 153 14.55 0.66 5.80
C VAL A 153 14.49 -0.85 5.66
N ASP A 154 13.40 -1.37 5.08
CA ASP A 154 13.17 -2.81 4.93
C ASP A 154 12.11 -3.11 3.87
N ILE A 155 12.03 -4.36 3.43
CA ILE A 155 10.99 -4.87 2.54
C ILE A 155 10.22 -5.98 3.26
N ILE A 156 8.98 -5.66 3.64
CA ILE A 156 8.09 -6.57 4.37
C ILE A 156 7.49 -7.55 3.38
N LYS A 157 7.81 -8.85 3.52
CA LYS A 157 7.23 -9.92 2.72
C LYS A 157 5.96 -10.49 3.37
N PRO A 158 4.86 -10.66 2.61
CA PRO A 158 3.62 -11.19 3.15
C PRO A 158 3.73 -12.71 3.31
N ILE A 159 3.28 -13.22 4.46
CA ILE A 159 3.04 -14.66 4.68
C ILE A 159 1.55 -15.02 4.52
N TYR A 160 0.69 -14.01 4.72
CA TYR A 160 -0.75 -14.09 4.58
C TYR A 160 -1.23 -12.91 3.74
N ASN A 161 -2.08 -13.19 2.76
CA ASN A 161 -2.73 -12.17 1.96
C ASN A 161 -4.24 -12.41 1.90
N TYR A 162 -4.99 -11.38 2.31
CA TYR A 162 -6.44 -11.35 2.20
C TYR A 162 -6.89 -10.13 1.42
N LYS A 163 -7.81 -10.37 0.50
CA LYS A 163 -8.45 -9.39 -0.38
C LYS A 163 -9.92 -9.78 -0.54
N ALA A 164 -10.81 -8.84 -0.23
CA ALA A 164 -12.26 -8.96 -0.37
C ALA A 164 -12.75 -8.40 -1.71
#